data_AF-A0A434GDT3-F1
#
_entry.id   AF-A0A434GDT3-F1
#
_cell.length_a   1.000
_cell.length_b   1.000
_cell.length_c   1.000
_cell.angle_alpha   90.00
_cell.angle_beta   90.00
_cell.angle_gamma   90.00
#
_symmetry.space_group_name_H-M   'P 1'
#
loop_
_entity.id
_entity.type
_entity.pdbx_description
1 polymer ?
#
loop_
_entity_poly.entity_id
_entity_poly.type
_entity_poly.pdbx_seq_one_letter_code
_entity_poly.pdbx_strand_id
1 'polypeptide(L)'
;SGVIRSPDETMGEMVEVARRLRLEEKFSGYIHLKTIPESSAELIEKAGLYADRLSINVELPTDEGVKRLAPEKKPETIRLSMARLRQKMEEKAEPTLKTKKRERFAPGGQSTQMISGADKTSDDGILHT
;
A
#
# COMPACT_ATOMS: atom_id res chain seq x y z
N SER A 1 4.53 14.91 -8.20
CA SER A 1 3.41 13.98 -7.98
C SER A 1 3.13 13.28 -9.31
N GLY A 2 3.31 11.96 -9.38
CA GLY A 2 3.17 11.16 -10.61
C GLY A 2 1.76 10.61 -10.84
N VAL A 3 0.75 11.28 -10.29
CA VAL A 3 -0.66 10.92 -10.51
C VAL A 3 -1.11 11.52 -11.84
N ILE A 4 -1.32 10.68 -12.83
CA ILE A 4 -1.89 11.01 -14.13
C ILE A 4 -3.41 11.08 -13.94
N ARG A 5 -3.99 12.28 -14.07
CA ARG A 5 -5.43 12.62 -14.01
C ARG A 5 -6.13 12.29 -12.69
N SER A 6 -6.11 11.04 -12.22
CA SER A 6 -6.73 10.59 -10.97
C SER A 6 -5.94 9.47 -10.28
N PRO A 7 -6.10 9.31 -8.95
CA PRO A 7 -5.52 8.19 -8.22
C PRO A 7 -5.90 6.82 -8.80
N ASP A 8 -7.14 6.66 -9.23
CA ASP A 8 -7.63 5.40 -9.81
C ASP A 8 -7.02 5.11 -11.17
N GLU A 9 -6.90 6.11 -12.04
CA GLU A 9 -6.31 5.91 -13.35
C GLU A 9 -4.84 5.49 -13.23
N THR A 10 -4.07 6.21 -12.42
CA THR A 10 -2.65 5.90 -12.22
C THR A 10 -2.47 4.54 -11.55
N MET A 11 -3.29 4.22 -10.55
CA MET A 11 -3.25 2.92 -9.88
C MET A 11 -3.66 1.79 -10.83
N GLY A 12 -4.63 2.02 -11.70
CA GLY A 12 -5.06 1.08 -12.74
C GLY A 12 -3.93 0.72 -13.70
N GLU A 13 -3.20 1.72 -14.20
CA GLU A 13 -2.03 1.50 -15.05
C GLU A 13 -0.94 0.70 -14.33
N MET A 14 -0.63 1.04 -13.07
CA MET A 14 0.35 0.30 -12.27
C MET A 14 -0.07 -1.16 -12.02
N VAL A 15 -1.36 -1.39 -11.72
CA VAL A 15 -1.92 -2.74 -11.55
C VAL A 15 -1.83 -3.53 -12.85
N GLU A 16 -2.13 -2.91 -13.99
CA GLU A 16 -2.05 -3.56 -15.29
C GLU A 16 -0.62 -3.96 -15.64
N VAL A 17 0.38 -3.10 -15.36
CA VAL A 17 1.79 -3.46 -15.51
C VAL A 17 2.14 -4.67 -14.63
N ALA A 18 1.74 -4.66 -13.35
CA ALA A 18 2.00 -5.79 -12.45
C ALA A 18 1.32 -7.09 -12.93
N ARG A 19 0.08 -7.00 -13.43
CA ARG A 19 -0.66 -8.13 -14.00
C ARG A 19 0.06 -8.71 -15.22
N ARG A 20 0.46 -7.87 -16.17
CA ARG A 20 1.15 -8.30 -17.40
C ARG A 20 2.49 -8.94 -17.08
N LEU A 21 3.29 -8.32 -16.21
CA LEU A 21 4.55 -8.91 -15.75
C LEU A 21 4.33 -10.31 -15.16
N ARG A 22 3.30 -10.49 -14.33
CA ARG A 22 3.06 -11.76 -13.65
C ARG A 22 2.46 -12.83 -14.56
N LEU A 23 1.47 -12.48 -15.36
CA LEU A 23 0.65 -13.44 -16.11
C LEU A 23 1.10 -13.63 -17.56
N GLU A 24 1.61 -12.60 -18.22
CA GLU A 24 2.02 -12.64 -19.63
C GLU A 24 3.52 -12.91 -19.74
N GLU A 25 4.34 -12.05 -19.13
CA GLU A 25 5.82 -12.14 -19.20
C GLU A 25 6.40 -13.23 -18.28
N LYS A 26 5.54 -13.89 -17.47
CA LYS A 26 5.93 -14.94 -16.50
C LYS A 26 7.04 -14.52 -15.55
N PHE A 27 7.13 -13.22 -15.24
CA PHE A 27 8.11 -12.69 -14.31
C PHE A 27 7.91 -13.30 -12.94
N SER A 28 8.88 -14.11 -12.50
CA SER A 28 8.85 -14.83 -11.23
C SER A 28 9.62 -14.13 -10.13
N GLY A 29 10.22 -12.97 -10.42
CA GLY A 29 10.91 -12.14 -9.45
C GLY A 29 9.97 -11.35 -8.54
N TYR A 30 10.57 -10.48 -7.74
CA TYR A 30 9.89 -9.69 -6.71
C TYR A 30 9.27 -8.41 -7.28
N ILE A 31 7.98 -8.19 -7.04
CA ILE A 31 7.25 -6.97 -7.41
C ILE A 31 6.83 -6.24 -6.14
N HIS A 32 7.39 -5.06 -5.92
CA HIS A 32 6.94 -4.12 -4.89
C HIS A 32 6.15 -2.99 -5.53
N LEU A 33 4.88 -2.83 -5.13
CA LEU A 33 4.02 -1.76 -5.64
C LEU A 33 3.78 -0.70 -4.56
N LYS A 34 3.92 0.57 -4.94
CA LYS A 34 3.52 1.70 -4.10
C LYS A 34 2.07 2.04 -4.39
N THR A 35 1.19 1.84 -3.41
CA THR A 35 -0.23 2.16 -3.53
C THR A 35 -0.45 3.67 -3.43
N ILE A 36 -1.46 4.15 -4.14
CA ILE A 36 -1.87 5.55 -4.09
C ILE A 36 -3.06 5.63 -3.11
N PRO A 37 -2.99 6.49 -2.08
CA PRO A 37 -4.14 6.79 -1.24
C PRO A 37 -5.33 7.26 -2.09
N GLU A 38 -6.55 7.01 -1.64
CA GLU A 38 -7.79 7.36 -2.36
C GLU A 38 -8.08 6.53 -3.62
N SER A 39 -7.19 5.61 -4.04
CA SER A 39 -7.56 4.60 -5.04
C SER A 39 -8.62 3.63 -4.50
N SER A 40 -9.46 3.16 -5.40
CA SER A 40 -10.56 2.24 -5.15
C SER A 40 -10.07 0.92 -4.53
N ALA A 41 -10.91 0.35 -3.66
CA ALA A 41 -10.61 -0.91 -2.98
C ALA A 41 -10.37 -2.06 -3.98
N GLU A 42 -11.08 -2.06 -5.11
CA GLU A 42 -10.90 -3.05 -6.17
C GLU A 42 -9.49 -3.00 -6.78
N LEU A 43 -8.94 -1.80 -7.04
CA LEU A 43 -7.59 -1.65 -7.57
C LEU A 43 -6.53 -2.09 -6.56
N ILE A 44 -6.73 -1.78 -5.27
CA ILE A 44 -5.83 -2.24 -4.20
C ILE A 44 -5.88 -3.78 -4.07
N GLU A 45 -7.06 -4.39 -4.21
CA GLU A 45 -7.19 -5.84 -4.19
C GLU A 45 -6.46 -6.48 -5.38
N LYS A 46 -6.68 -5.97 -6.59
CA LYS A 46 -5.94 -6.43 -7.79
C LYS A 46 -4.43 -6.28 -7.63
N ALA A 47 -3.97 -5.16 -7.05
CA ALA A 47 -2.55 -4.97 -6.76
C ALA A 47 -2.01 -6.07 -5.84
N GLY A 48 -2.75 -6.46 -4.80
CA GLY A 48 -2.36 -7.52 -3.88
C GLY A 48 -2.26 -8.91 -4.54
N LEU A 49 -3.07 -9.18 -5.57
CA LEU A 49 -3.01 -10.45 -6.31
C LEU A 49 -1.74 -10.59 -7.16
N TYR A 50 -1.21 -9.47 -7.70
CA TYR A 50 -0.11 -9.50 -8.67
C TYR A 50 1.25 -9.08 -8.08
N ALA A 51 1.25 -8.23 -7.06
CA ALA A 51 2.44 -7.78 -6.36
C ALA A 51 2.82 -8.74 -5.21
N ASP A 52 4.11 -8.72 -4.85
CA ASP A 52 4.62 -9.45 -3.69
C ASP A 52 4.51 -8.61 -2.43
N ARG A 53 4.72 -7.29 -2.51
CA ARG A 53 4.57 -6.37 -1.39
C ARG A 53 3.85 -5.12 -1.85
N LEU A 54 3.07 -4.55 -0.95
CA LEU A 54 2.44 -3.25 -1.12
C LEU A 54 3.00 -2.27 -0.11
N SER A 55 3.28 -1.04 -0.55
CA SER A 55 3.66 0.07 0.34
C SER A 55 2.75 1.27 0.19
N ILE A 56 2.62 2.03 1.27
CA ILE A 56 1.95 3.33 1.26
C ILE A 56 2.83 4.36 1.95
N ASN A 57 2.91 5.56 1.38
CA ASN A 57 3.74 6.62 1.94
C ASN A 57 2.97 7.39 3.00
N VAL A 58 3.50 7.42 4.23
CA VAL A 58 2.98 8.23 5.33
C VAL A 58 3.74 9.56 5.43
N GLU A 59 4.98 9.61 4.93
CA GLU A 59 5.92 10.75 4.95
C GLU A 59 6.46 11.10 6.34
N LEU A 60 5.62 11.32 7.34
CA LEU A 60 6.03 11.80 8.67
C LEU A 60 5.40 11.00 9.81
N PRO A 61 6.07 10.89 10.97
CA PRO A 61 5.57 10.09 12.09
C PRO A 61 4.28 10.68 12.67
N THR A 62 4.15 12.00 12.79
CA THR A 62 2.99 12.61 13.45
C THR A 62 2.01 13.26 12.47
N ASP A 63 0.72 13.25 12.81
CA ASP A 63 -0.32 13.95 12.06
C ASP A 63 -0.05 15.45 11.94
N GLU A 64 0.48 16.05 13.01
CA GLU A 64 0.88 17.46 13.01
C GLU A 64 2.01 17.70 12.01
N GLY A 65 3.02 16.83 12.01
CA GLY A 65 4.11 16.85 11.04
C GLY A 65 3.59 16.77 9.60
N VAL A 66 2.74 15.79 9.30
CA VAL A 66 2.13 15.64 7.96
C VAL A 66 1.35 16.89 7.58
N LYS A 67 0.46 17.41 8.45
CA LYS A 67 -0.33 18.61 8.15
C LYS A 67 0.54 19.85 7.91
N ARG A 68 1.67 19.96 8.59
CA ARG A 68 2.57 21.12 8.48
C ARG A 68 3.47 21.04 7.25
N LEU A 69 4.04 19.87 6.95
CA LEU A 69 5.12 19.71 5.97
C LEU A 69 4.67 19.01 4.67
N ALA A 70 3.53 18.33 4.69
CA ALA A 70 2.90 17.67 3.55
C ALA A 70 1.37 17.90 3.56
N PRO A 71 0.89 19.16 3.53
CA PRO A 71 -0.53 19.51 3.70
C PRO A 71 -1.45 18.93 2.61
N GLU A 72 -0.90 18.49 1.48
CA GLU A 72 -1.63 17.77 0.43
C GLU A 72 -2.00 16.33 0.82
N LYS A 73 -1.43 15.81 1.91
CA LYS A 73 -1.70 14.47 2.45
C LYS A 73 -2.73 14.53 3.57
N LYS A 74 -3.60 13.52 3.60
CA LYS A 74 -4.60 13.31 4.66
C LYS A 74 -4.18 12.11 5.50
N PRO A 75 -3.65 12.31 6.73
CA PRO A 75 -3.20 11.21 7.59
C PRO A 75 -4.27 10.14 7.84
N GLU A 76 -5.51 10.58 8.02
CA GLU A 76 -6.67 9.72 8.25
C GLU A 76 -6.94 8.78 7.05
N THR A 77 -6.83 9.30 5.82
CA THR A 77 -7.01 8.50 4.60
C THR A 77 -5.90 7.45 4.48
N ILE A 78 -4.65 7.84 4.77
CA ILE A 78 -3.50 6.93 4.70
C ILE A 78 -3.66 5.78 5.70
N ARG A 79 -4.00 6.08 6.96
CA ARG A 79 -4.24 5.05 7.99
C ARG A 79 -5.40 4.13 7.63
N LEU A 80 -6.49 4.69 7.10
CA LEU A 80 -7.64 3.90 6.67
C LEU A 80 -7.26 2.94 5.52
N SER A 81 -6.50 3.42 4.54
CA SER A 81 -5.96 2.58 3.46
C SER A 81 -5.06 1.46 4.00
N MET A 82 -4.19 1.77 4.97
CA MET A 82 -3.33 0.76 5.62
C MET A 82 -4.13 -0.31 6.37
N ALA A 83 -5.17 0.12 7.11
CA ALA A 83 -6.02 -0.78 7.87
C ALA A 83 -6.82 -1.70 6.94
N ARG A 84 -7.41 -1.16 5.87
CA ARG A 84 -8.12 -1.94 4.86
C ARG A 84 -7.22 -2.97 4.18
N LEU A 85 -5.99 -2.58 3.83
CA LEU A 85 -5.05 -3.50 3.22
C LEU A 85 -4.66 -4.62 4.20
N ARG A 86 -4.39 -4.30 5.47
CA ARG A 86 -4.16 -5.31 6.51
C ARG A 86 -5.33 -6.29 6.62
N GLN A 87 -6.56 -5.77 6.71
CA GLN A 87 -7.76 -6.61 6.80
C GLN A 87 -7.89 -7.55 5.60
N LYS A 88 -7.61 -7.07 4.38
CA LYS A 88 -7.61 -7.91 3.18
C LYS A 88 -6.54 -8.99 3.20
N MET A 89 -5.34 -8.68 3.70
CA MET A 89 -4.30 -9.68 3.87
C MET A 89 -4.72 -10.78 4.86
N GLU A 90 -5.36 -10.41 5.96
CA GLU A 90 -5.90 -11.35 6.95
C GLU A 90 -6.99 -12.23 6.34
N GLU A 91 -7.96 -11.64 5.62
CA GLU A 91 -9.01 -12.35 4.89
C GLU A 91 -8.44 -13.40 3.92
N LYS A 92 -7.40 -13.03 3.15
CA LYS A 92 -6.79 -13.92 2.13
C LYS A 92 -5.83 -14.95 2.73
N ALA A 93 -5.39 -14.76 3.97
CA ALA A 93 -4.56 -15.71 4.71
C ALA A 93 -5.39 -16.89 5.27
N GLU A 94 -6.72 -16.75 5.34
CA GLU A 94 -7.60 -17.87 5.71
C GLU A 94 -7.63 -18.93 4.59
N PRO A 95 -7.48 -20.23 4.92
CA PRO A 95 -7.63 -21.28 3.94
C PRO A 95 -9.06 -21.31 3.40
N THR A 96 -9.22 -21.31 2.08
CA THR A 96 -10.55 -21.44 1.49
C THR A 96 -11.18 -22.79 1.85
N LEU A 97 -12.47 -22.81 2.18
CA LEU A 97 -13.19 -24.04 2.53
C LEU A 97 -13.17 -25.09 1.41
N LYS A 98 -13.09 -24.64 0.15
CA LYS A 98 -13.07 -25.50 -1.04
C LYS A 98 -11.72 -26.15 -1.31
N THR A 99 -10.64 -25.38 -1.31
CA THR A 99 -9.31 -25.88 -1.73
C THR A 99 -8.35 -26.14 -0.57
N LYS A 100 -8.70 -25.68 0.65
CA LYS A 100 -7.83 -25.65 1.83
C LYS A 100 -6.50 -24.92 1.60
N LYS A 101 -6.39 -24.14 0.51
CA LYS A 101 -5.24 -23.30 0.19
C LYS A 101 -5.56 -21.84 0.50
N ARG A 102 -4.51 -21.09 0.84
CA ARG A 102 -4.54 -19.64 0.98
C ARG A 102 -4.50 -19.00 -0.40
N GLU A 103 -5.19 -17.88 -0.56
CA GLU A 103 -5.08 -17.09 -1.78
C GLU A 103 -3.75 -16.31 -1.75
N ARG A 104 -3.07 -16.21 -2.90
CA ARG A 104 -1.87 -15.37 -2.99
C ARG A 104 -2.31 -13.92 -2.91
N PHE A 105 -1.88 -13.23 -1.87
CA PHE A 105 -2.14 -11.81 -1.71
C PHE A 105 -0.97 -11.15 -0.99
N ALA A 106 -0.20 -10.31 -1.71
CA ALA A 106 0.96 -9.56 -1.22
C ALA A 106 1.78 -10.35 -0.17
N PRO A 107 2.32 -11.54 -0.51
CA PRO A 107 2.97 -12.46 0.45
C PRO A 107 4.13 -11.84 1.23
N GLY A 108 4.79 -10.84 0.68
CA GLY A 108 5.85 -10.06 1.32
C GLY A 108 5.34 -9.06 2.35
N GLY A 109 4.04 -8.78 2.41
CA GLY A 109 3.47 -7.91 3.44
C GLY A 109 3.06 -6.52 2.94
N GLN A 110 2.62 -5.72 3.91
CA GLN A 110 2.52 -4.26 3.77
C GLN A 110 3.79 -3.61 4.33
N SER A 111 4.20 -2.48 3.77
CA SER A 111 5.24 -1.60 4.32
C SER A 111 4.84 -0.13 4.24
N THR A 112 5.57 0.73 4.94
CA THR A 112 5.41 2.17 4.83
C THR A 112 6.77 2.85 4.84
N GLN A 113 6.78 4.14 4.54
CA GLN A 113 7.95 5.00 4.53
C GLN A 113 7.63 6.28 5.29
N MET A 114 8.61 6.72 6.08
CA MET A 114 8.61 7.99 6.79
C MET A 114 10.03 8.59 6.78
N ILE A 115 10.11 9.90 7.00
CA ILE A 115 11.36 10.66 7.11
C ILE A 115 11.56 11.02 8.58
N SER A 116 12.66 10.54 9.17
CA SER A 116 13.07 10.92 10.52
C SER A 116 13.95 12.18 10.49
N GLY A 117 13.81 13.05 11.49
CA GLY A 117 14.57 14.30 11.60
C GLY A 117 14.04 15.47 10.76
N ALA A 118 12.90 15.31 10.09
CA ALA A 118 12.24 16.39 9.34
C ALA A 118 11.52 17.40 10.24
N ASP A 119 11.25 17.04 11.50
CA ASP A 119 10.71 17.93 12.52
C ASP A 119 11.26 17.59 13.92
N LYS A 120 10.64 18.15 14.97
CA LYS A 120 11.05 17.98 16.37
C LYS A 120 10.52 16.69 17.01
N THR A 121 9.98 15.73 16.24
CA THR A 121 9.49 14.47 16.80
C THR A 121 10.67 13.70 17.42
N SER A 122 10.54 13.34 18.70
CA SER A 122 11.54 12.52 19.41
C SER A 122 11.44 11.05 19.00
N ASP A 123 12.51 10.28 19.25
CA ASP A 123 12.51 8.82 19.04
C ASP A 123 11.35 8.14 19.77
N ASP A 124 11.08 8.55 21.02
CA ASP A 124 9.93 8.09 21.81
C ASP A 124 8.60 8.36 21.10
N GLY A 125 8.43 9.56 20.54
CA GLY A 125 7.25 9.92 19.75
C GLY A 125 7.07 9.03 18.50
N ILE A 126 8.17 8.70 17.82
CA ILE A 126 8.14 7.82 16.64
C ILE A 126 7.70 6.39 17.04
N LEU A 127 8.22 5.86 18.15
CA LEU A 127 7.91 4.49 18.60
C LEU A 127 6.48 4.31 19.11
N HIS A 128 5.81 5.40 19.48
CA HIS A 128 4.44 5.42 19.98
C HIS A 128 3.39 5.83 18.94
N THR A 129 3.80 5.97 17.67
CA THR A 129 2.87 6.23 16.54
C THR A 129 2.30 4.93 15.98
#